data_AF-K0PXR7-F1
#
_entry.id   AF-K0PXR7-F1
#
_cell.length_a   1.000
_cell.length_b   1.000
_cell.length_c   1.000
_cell.angle_alpha   90.00
_cell.angle_beta   90.00
_cell.angle_gamma   90.00
#
_symmetry.space_group_name_H-M   'P 1'
#
loop_
_entity.id
_entity.type
_entity.pdbx_description
1 polymer ?
#
loop_
_entity_poly.entity_id
_entity_poly.type
_entity_poly.pdbx_seq_one_letter_code
_entity_poly.pdbx_strand_id
1 'polypeptide(L)'
;MNSLNRNFHAYLHTNDPRMAAVSAYVKAYAEFEAENGPDAIPTEPAFSDEALRDALSGFTKDGVVTDAALARAKDILGVGPAVGKIDQIRDTLPVEEPVSDADSSAPVEDETPPTTAIVVQP
;
A
#
# COMPACT_ATOMS: atom_id res chain seq x y z
N MET A 1 22.18 5.40 -18.97
CA MET A 1 20.91 4.98 -18.34
C MET A 1 20.75 5.59 -16.94
N ASN A 2 20.65 6.92 -16.80
CA ASN A 2 20.60 7.60 -15.48
C ASN A 2 19.31 8.45 -15.29
N SER A 3 18.42 8.46 -16.30
CA SER A 3 17.24 9.33 -16.32
C SER A 3 16.02 8.74 -15.60
N LEU A 4 15.90 7.41 -15.56
CA LEU A 4 14.74 6.72 -14.97
C LEU A 4 14.75 6.77 -13.44
N ASN A 5 15.94 6.77 -12.84
CA ASN A 5 16.09 6.81 -11.38
C ASN A 5 15.77 8.23 -10.84
N ARG A 6 16.22 9.28 -11.55
CA ARG A 6 16.20 10.67 -11.06
C ARG A 6 14.88 11.42 -11.24
N ASN A 7 14.07 11.11 -12.26
CA ASN A 7 12.79 11.78 -12.53
C ASN A 7 11.57 11.03 -11.98
N PHE A 8 11.76 9.98 -11.17
CA PHE A 8 10.65 9.12 -10.78
C PHE A 8 9.55 9.84 -9.99
N HIS A 9 9.91 10.83 -9.16
CA HIS A 9 8.95 11.63 -8.41
C HIS A 9 8.07 12.50 -9.33
N ALA A 10 8.66 13.06 -10.40
CA ALA A 10 7.91 13.74 -11.45
C ALA A 10 7.06 12.74 -12.26
N TYR A 11 7.55 11.53 -12.49
CA TYR A 11 6.85 10.44 -13.17
C TYR A 11 5.60 9.94 -12.41
N LEU A 12 5.66 9.85 -11.08
CA LEU A 12 4.49 9.50 -10.24
C LEU A 12 3.38 10.56 -10.31
N HIS A 13 3.74 11.81 -10.57
CA HIS A 13 2.83 12.96 -10.68
C HIS A 13 2.44 13.27 -12.14
N THR A 14 3.05 12.57 -13.12
CA THR A 14 2.73 12.74 -14.53
C THR A 14 1.46 11.95 -14.83
N ASN A 15 0.43 12.63 -15.34
CA ASN A 15 -0.84 12.06 -15.78
C ASN A 15 -0.71 11.24 -17.08
N ASP A 16 0.41 10.53 -17.28
CA ASP A 16 0.57 9.67 -18.43
C ASP A 16 -0.19 8.36 -18.16
N PRO A 17 -1.18 7.98 -18.99
CA PRO A 17 -2.00 6.78 -18.74
C PRO A 17 -1.15 5.50 -18.67
N ARG A 18 0.02 5.49 -19.33
CA ARG A 18 0.99 4.40 -19.23
C ARG A 18 1.61 4.31 -17.83
N MET A 19 1.95 5.44 -17.21
CA MET A 19 2.56 5.54 -15.87
C MET A 19 1.58 5.37 -14.73
N ALA A 20 0.29 5.65 -14.97
CA ALA A 20 -0.75 5.49 -13.96
C ALA A 20 -0.82 4.06 -13.40
N ALA A 21 -0.75 3.03 -14.26
CA ALA A 21 -0.88 1.63 -13.83
C ALA A 21 0.29 1.18 -12.93
N VAL A 22 1.53 1.48 -13.34
CA VAL A 22 2.73 1.12 -12.55
C VAL A 22 2.82 1.98 -11.29
N SER A 23 2.51 3.28 -11.37
CA SER A 23 2.47 4.18 -10.21
C SER A 23 1.45 3.70 -9.16
N ALA A 24 0.24 3.33 -9.59
CA ALA A 24 -0.78 2.78 -8.71
C ALA A 24 -0.33 1.48 -8.05
N TYR A 25 0.24 0.54 -8.83
CA TYR A 25 0.79 -0.70 -8.29
C TYR A 25 1.84 -0.44 -7.20
N VAL A 26 2.81 0.44 -7.50
CA VAL A 26 3.93 0.73 -6.59
C VAL A 26 3.45 1.43 -5.32
N LYS A 27 2.52 2.38 -5.42
CA LYS A 27 1.93 3.05 -4.25
C LYS A 27 1.16 2.07 -3.38
N ALA A 28 0.27 1.28 -3.99
CA ALA A 28 -0.52 0.30 -3.25
C ALA A 28 0.37 -0.77 -2.58
N TYR A 29 1.49 -1.15 -3.22
CA TYR A 29 2.45 -2.08 -2.62
C TYR A 29 3.20 -1.43 -1.46
N ALA A 30 3.61 -0.16 -1.59
CA ALA A 30 4.27 0.58 -0.52
C ALA A 30 3.34 0.82 0.68
N GLU A 31 2.06 1.10 0.45
CA GLU A 31 1.02 1.19 1.48
C GLU A 31 0.81 -0.17 2.17
N PHE A 32 0.69 -1.24 1.40
CA PHE A 32 0.59 -2.60 1.93
C PHE A 32 1.80 -2.96 2.82
N GLU A 33 3.03 -2.66 2.38
CA GLU A 33 4.23 -2.88 3.19
C GLU A 33 4.31 -1.95 4.41
N ALA A 34 3.78 -0.72 4.32
CA ALA A 34 3.73 0.18 5.48
C ALA A 34 2.82 -0.40 6.58
N GLU A 35 1.72 -1.04 6.20
CA GLU A 35 0.74 -1.62 7.12
C GLU A 35 1.14 -3.02 7.63
N ASN A 36 1.65 -3.88 6.74
CA ASN A 36 1.90 -5.30 7.01
C ASN A 36 3.38 -5.62 7.26
N GLY A 37 4.27 -4.68 6.95
CA GLY A 37 5.73 -4.84 6.99
C GLY A 37 6.33 -5.24 5.63
N PRO A 38 7.62 -4.97 5.41
CA PRO A 38 8.33 -5.32 4.16
C PRO A 38 8.47 -6.82 3.92
N ASP A 39 8.32 -7.64 4.96
CA ASP A 39 8.34 -9.09 4.86
C ASP A 39 6.97 -9.68 4.49
N ALA A 40 5.92 -8.85 4.41
CA ALA A 40 4.59 -9.29 4.04
C ALA A 40 4.51 -9.59 2.55
N ILE A 41 3.93 -10.74 2.20
CA ILE A 41 3.70 -11.11 0.81
C ILE A 41 2.24 -10.79 0.47
N PRO A 42 1.99 -9.83 -0.43
CA PRO A 42 0.63 -9.55 -0.84
C PRO A 42 0.04 -10.75 -1.59
N THR A 43 -1.14 -11.19 -1.16
CA THR A 43 -1.88 -12.32 -1.78
C THR A 43 -2.88 -11.86 -2.85
N GLU A 44 -3.11 -10.56 -2.96
CA GLU A 44 -4.09 -10.02 -3.92
C GLU A 44 -3.60 -10.18 -5.36
N PRO A 45 -4.49 -10.52 -6.29
CA PRO A 45 -4.14 -10.68 -7.71
C PRO A 45 -3.58 -9.39 -8.32
N ALA A 46 -3.98 -8.22 -7.78
CA ALA A 46 -3.47 -6.92 -8.21
C ALA A 46 -1.95 -6.75 -7.97
N PHE A 47 -1.36 -7.47 -7.01
CA PHE A 47 0.08 -7.44 -6.72
C PHE A 47 0.87 -8.52 -7.45
N SER A 48 0.21 -9.33 -8.26
CA SER A 48 0.85 -10.46 -8.95
C SER A 48 1.79 -10.01 -10.07
N ASP A 49 2.74 -10.90 -10.39
CA ASP A 49 3.67 -10.74 -11.51
C ASP A 49 2.94 -10.50 -12.84
N GLU A 50 1.78 -11.14 -13.03
CA GLU A 50 0.93 -10.95 -14.21
C GLU A 50 0.37 -9.52 -14.31
N ALA A 51 -0.09 -8.96 -13.18
CA ALA A 51 -0.61 -7.59 -13.12
C ALA A 51 0.51 -6.57 -13.36
N LEU A 52 1.69 -6.80 -12.80
CA LEU A 52 2.86 -5.97 -13.06
C LEU A 52 3.29 -6.06 -14.53
N ARG A 53 3.26 -7.25 -15.13
CA ARG A 53 3.56 -7.47 -16.54
C ARG A 53 2.59 -6.72 -17.45
N ASP A 54 1.29 -6.77 -17.14
CA ASP A 54 0.25 -6.04 -17.87
C ASP A 54 0.48 -4.52 -17.77
N ALA A 55 0.73 -4.00 -16.57
CA ALA A 55 1.04 -2.59 -16.36
C ALA A 55 2.31 -2.15 -17.13
N LEU A 56 3.33 -3.01 -17.19
CA LEU A 56 4.57 -2.76 -17.93
C LEU A 56 4.41 -2.88 -19.45
N SER A 57 3.43 -3.65 -19.94
CA SER A 57 3.19 -3.84 -21.38
C SER A 57 2.96 -2.51 -22.10
N GLY A 58 2.26 -1.58 -21.45
CA GLY A 58 1.97 -0.23 -21.96
C GLY A 58 3.22 0.64 -22.19
N PHE A 59 4.38 0.26 -21.64
CA PHE A 59 5.67 0.93 -21.86
C PHE A 59 6.52 0.32 -22.96
N THR A 60 6.25 -0.94 -23.28
CA THR A 60 7.01 -1.64 -24.31
C THR A 60 6.44 -1.27 -25.67
N LYS A 61 7.31 -1.12 -26.67
CA LYS A 61 6.89 -0.74 -28.04
C LYS A 61 5.99 -1.80 -28.65
N ASP A 62 6.23 -3.05 -28.31
CA ASP A 62 5.57 -4.22 -28.87
C ASP A 62 4.44 -4.76 -27.96
N GLY A 63 4.21 -4.14 -26.80
CA GLY A 63 3.29 -4.66 -25.78
C GLY A 63 3.79 -5.94 -25.08
N VAL A 64 5.01 -6.37 -25.36
CA VAL A 64 5.59 -7.61 -24.84
C VAL A 64 6.63 -7.29 -23.77
N VAL A 65 6.32 -7.73 -22.55
CA VAL A 65 7.27 -7.77 -21.44
C VAL A 65 7.83 -9.18 -21.39
N THR A 66 9.15 -9.34 -21.46
CA THR A 66 9.82 -10.64 -21.27
C THR A 66 10.05 -10.89 -19.79
N ASP A 67 10.27 -12.15 -19.40
CA ASP A 67 10.53 -12.48 -17.98
C ASP A 67 11.79 -11.78 -17.45
N ALA A 68 12.78 -11.55 -18.30
CA ALA A 68 13.95 -10.74 -17.96
C ALA A 68 13.62 -9.26 -17.73
N ALA A 69 12.70 -8.69 -18.51
CA ALA A 69 12.24 -7.32 -18.33
C ALA A 69 11.41 -7.18 -17.05
N LEU A 70 10.53 -8.16 -16.79
CA LEU A 70 9.75 -8.23 -15.56
C LEU A 70 10.66 -8.35 -14.33
N ALA A 71 11.64 -9.25 -14.36
CA ALA A 71 12.60 -9.42 -13.26
C ALA A 71 13.38 -8.13 -12.98
N ARG A 72 13.85 -7.43 -14.01
CA ARG A 72 14.48 -6.11 -13.84
C ARG A 72 13.53 -5.06 -13.29
N ALA A 73 12.27 -5.07 -13.70
CA ALA A 73 11.28 -4.15 -13.15
C ALA A 73 11.06 -4.42 -11.66
N LYS A 74 10.93 -5.68 -11.25
CA LYS A 74 10.82 -6.08 -9.83
C LYS A 74 12.03 -5.63 -9.02
N ASP A 75 13.24 -5.77 -9.56
CA ASP A 75 14.48 -5.31 -8.93
C ASP A 75 14.52 -3.78 -8.76
N ILE A 76 14.14 -3.03 -9.81
CA ILE A 76 14.10 -1.55 -9.75
C ILE A 76 12.99 -1.05 -8.81
N LEU A 77 11.83 -1.70 -8.83
CA LEU A 77 10.68 -1.31 -8.03
C LEU A 77 10.84 -1.74 -6.57
N GLY A 78 11.53 -2.83 -6.30
CA GLY A 78 11.66 -3.40 -4.95
C GLY A 78 10.48 -4.29 -4.58
N VAL A 79 10.03 -5.15 -5.52
CA VAL A 79 8.93 -6.09 -5.24
C VAL A 79 9.50 -7.36 -4.60
N GLY A 80 8.98 -7.73 -3.42
CA GLY A 80 9.45 -8.86 -2.64
C GLY A 80 10.77 -8.55 -1.92
N PRO A 81 11.80 -9.42 -1.95
CA PRO A 81 13.02 -9.21 -1.16
C PRO A 81 13.96 -8.14 -1.73
N ALA A 82 13.63 -7.54 -2.87
CA ALA A 82 14.47 -6.51 -3.50
C ALA A 82 14.20 -5.16 -2.85
N VAL A 83 15.26 -4.39 -2.56
CA VAL A 83 15.13 -3.02 -2.07
C VAL A 83 15.10 -2.07 -3.26
N GLY A 84 14.04 -1.27 -3.38
CA GLY A 84 13.81 -0.46 -4.57
C GLY A 84 13.08 0.85 -4.32
N LYS A 85 12.14 1.17 -5.21
CA LYS A 85 11.36 2.41 -5.19
C LYS A 85 10.17 2.34 -4.24
N ILE A 86 9.62 1.15 -4.03
CA ILE A 86 8.56 0.88 -3.06
C ILE A 86 9.07 1.28 -1.66
N ASP A 87 10.29 0.87 -1.27
CA ASP A 87 10.90 1.31 0.00
C ASP A 87 11.02 2.83 0.12
N GLN A 88 11.49 3.49 -0.94
CA GLN A 88 11.61 4.95 -0.96
C GLN A 88 10.25 5.63 -0.83
N ILE A 89 9.20 5.08 -1.45
CA ILE A 89 7.84 5.62 -1.33
C ILE A 89 7.34 5.39 0.09
N ARG A 90 7.52 4.19 0.64
CA ARG A 90 7.16 3.85 2.02
C ARG A 90 7.79 4.82 3.02
N ASP A 91 9.08 5.16 2.85
CA ASP A 91 9.78 6.15 3.69
C ASP A 91 9.24 7.58 3.51
N THR A 92 8.64 7.89 2.36
CA THR A 92 8.08 9.23 2.06
C THR A 92 6.58 9.32 2.34
N LEU A 93 5.90 8.19 2.49
CA LEU A 93 4.52 8.18 2.92
C LEU A 93 4.53 8.81 4.31
N PRO A 94 3.66 9.80 4.57
CA PRO A 94 3.46 10.20 5.94
C PRO A 94 3.12 8.92 6.68
N VAL A 95 3.83 8.66 7.78
CA VAL A 95 3.30 7.78 8.81
C VAL A 95 1.97 8.44 9.15
N GLU A 96 0.88 7.94 8.55
CA GLU A 96 -0.41 8.07 9.16
C GLU A 96 -0.22 7.26 10.44
N GLU A 97 0.33 7.92 11.47
CA GLU A 97 -0.01 7.56 12.83
C GLU A 97 -1.51 7.38 12.73
N PRO A 98 -2.04 6.17 13.00
CA PRO A 98 -3.47 5.99 12.90
C PRO A 98 -4.02 7.15 13.70
N VAL A 99 -4.73 8.06 13.03
CA VAL A 99 -5.55 9.01 13.74
C VAL A 99 -6.63 8.11 14.31
N SER A 100 -6.27 7.50 15.43
CA SER A 100 -7.16 7.36 16.54
C SER A 100 -7.54 8.80 16.83
N ASP A 101 -8.50 9.32 16.06
CA ASP A 101 -9.48 10.26 16.56
C ASP A 101 -10.29 9.49 17.63
N ALA A 102 -9.57 9.10 18.67
CA ALA A 102 -10.06 8.77 19.99
C ALA A 102 -9.92 10.04 20.83
N ASP A 103 -10.35 11.18 20.28
CA ASP A 103 -10.68 12.38 21.06
C ASP A 103 -12.13 12.79 20.82
N SER A 104 -13.00 11.85 21.16
CA SER A 104 -14.22 12.16 21.91
C SER A 104 -14.52 10.99 22.85
N SER A 105 -13.59 10.76 23.79
CA SER A 105 -14.00 10.29 25.10
C SER A 105 -14.76 11.42 25.78
N ALA A 106 -16.09 11.39 25.72
CA ALA A 106 -16.90 11.79 26.85
C ALA A 106 -17.04 10.56 27.78
N PRO A 107 -16.98 10.75 29.10
CA PRO A 107 -16.45 9.78 30.05
C PRO A 107 -17.33 8.55 30.25
N VAL A 108 -16.66 7.42 30.50
CA VAL A 108 -17.23 6.27 31.18
C VAL A 108 -17.60 6.67 32.61
N GLU A 109 -18.87 6.53 32.97
CA GLU A 109 -19.26 6.25 34.35
C GLU A 109 -19.75 4.80 34.39
N ASP A 110 -18.83 3.96 34.83
CA ASP A 110 -19.02 2.63 35.38
C ASP A 110 -19.83 2.76 36.68
N GLU A 111 -20.94 2.04 36.82
CA GLU A 111 -21.21 1.32 38.07
C GLU A 111 -22.35 0.29 37.92
N THR A 112 -22.07 -0.86 38.54
CA THR A 112 -22.71 -2.18 38.59
C THR A 112 -24.21 -2.29 38.99
N PRO A 113 -24.85 -3.47 38.76
CA PRO A 113 -26.30 -3.67 38.86
C PRO A 113 -26.77 -3.87 40.30
N PRO A 114 -28.09 -3.70 40.57
CA PRO A 114 -28.70 -4.53 41.59
C PRO A 114 -30.05 -5.15 41.19
N THR A 115 -30.10 -6.47 41.35
CA THR A 115 -31.02 -7.16 42.26
C THR A 115 -32.53 -6.96 42.08
N THR A 116 -33.15 -8.06 41.64
CA THR A 116 -34.55 -8.41 41.88
C THR A 116 -34.96 -8.12 43.34
N ALA A 117 -36.05 -7.38 43.53
CA ALA A 117 -36.71 -7.25 44.83
C ALA A 117 -38.20 -7.57 44.69
N ILE A 118 -38.63 -8.54 45.50
CA ILE A 118 -39.96 -9.14 45.57
C ILE A 118 -40.77 -8.38 46.66
N VAL A 119 -42.09 -8.18 46.45
CA VAL A 119 -43.19 -8.14 47.46
C VAL A 119 -43.45 -6.88 48.34
N VAL A 120 -44.67 -6.31 48.14
CA VAL A 120 -45.77 -6.03 49.13
C VAL A 120 -45.81 -4.74 50.02
N GLN A 121 -46.90 -3.97 49.80
CA GLN A 121 -47.79 -3.24 50.77
C GLN A 121 -47.29 -1.95 51.47
N PRO A 122 -48.16 -1.13 52.14
CA PRO A 122 -49.46 -1.38 52.82
C PRO A 122 -50.73 -1.37 51.95
#